data_AF-A0A7K1C507-F1
#
_entry.id   AF-A0A7K1C507-F1
#
_cell.length_a   1.000
_cell.length_b   1.000
_cell.length_c   1.000
_cell.angle_alpha   90.00
_cell.angle_beta   90.00
_cell.angle_gamma   90.00
#
_symmetry.space_group_name_H-M   'P 1'
#
loop_
_entity.id
_entity.type
_entity.pdbx_description
1 polymer ?
#
loop_
_entity_poly.entity_id
_entity_poly.type
_entity_poly.pdbx_seq_one_letter_code
_entity_poly.pdbx_strand_id
1 'polypeptide(L)'
;MATINTERMTATANEPFVLFLIGMRINNWLAIHRWLPVFLAMPKMLTELHINRDLGFKSYEMWFSRTVILVQYWESAEKLIEYSRAKDSEHLPAWKAFNAAARKSDAVGIWHETYVIDKGKSENVYVNMPKFGYGKVGDLVPATGLKNTAAGRLSTTA
;
A
#
# COMPACT_ATOMS: atom_id res chain seq x y z
N MET A 1 20.34 6.02 8.30
CA MET A 1 19.13 6.41 9.05
C MET A 1 18.30 7.32 8.16
N ALA A 2 16.97 7.20 8.16
CA ALA A 2 16.13 8.11 7.39
C ALA A 2 16.16 9.51 8.00
N THR A 3 16.26 10.55 7.17
CA THR A 3 16.22 11.94 7.62
C THR A 3 14.83 12.26 8.18
N ILE A 4 14.79 12.72 9.43
CA ILE A 4 13.55 13.13 10.10
C ILE A 4 13.25 14.58 9.71
N ASN A 5 12.01 14.84 9.25
CA ASN A 5 11.51 16.19 9.10
C ASN A 5 10.82 16.62 10.40
N THR A 6 11.34 17.67 11.05
CA THR A 6 10.83 18.21 12.32
C THR A 6 9.68 19.20 12.14
N GLU A 7 9.42 19.65 10.91
CA GLU A 7 8.28 20.50 10.59
C GLU A 7 6.99 19.69 10.50
N ARG A 8 5.86 20.39 10.54
CA ARG A 8 4.55 19.82 10.25
C ARG A 8 4.31 19.85 8.74
N MET A 9 4.25 18.68 8.13
CA MET A 9 4.18 18.49 6.69
C MET A 9 2.86 17.86 6.27
N THR A 10 2.50 18.05 5.00
CA THR A 10 1.42 17.36 4.29
C THR A 10 1.89 17.00 2.89
N ALA A 11 1.36 15.91 2.34
CA ALA A 11 1.55 15.51 0.96
C ALA A 11 0.36 15.97 0.11
N THR A 12 0.65 16.49 -1.07
CA THR A 12 -0.34 16.87 -2.09
C THR A 12 -0.02 16.17 -3.41
N ALA A 13 -1.03 15.78 -4.18
CA ALA A 13 -0.84 15.39 -5.58
C ALA A 13 -1.88 16.08 -6.46
N ASN A 14 -1.47 16.36 -7.70
CA ASN A 14 -2.33 16.95 -8.71
C ASN A 14 -3.15 15.91 -9.49
N GLU A 15 -2.77 14.63 -9.39
CA GLU A 15 -3.40 13.53 -10.10
C GLU A 15 -4.16 12.62 -9.12
N PRO A 16 -5.23 11.96 -9.58
CA PRO A 16 -5.84 10.83 -8.86
C PRO A 16 -4.81 9.72 -8.61
N PHE A 17 -5.07 8.92 -7.59
CA PHE A 17 -4.23 7.76 -7.28
C PHE A 17 -5.06 6.67 -6.60
N VAL A 18 -4.46 5.50 -6.44
CA VAL A 18 -5.09 4.38 -5.74
C VAL A 18 -4.34 4.05 -4.46
N LEU A 19 -5.10 3.93 -3.38
CA LEU A 19 -4.66 3.34 -2.12
C LEU A 19 -5.15 1.90 -2.08
N PHE A 20 -4.23 0.96 -2.14
CA PHE A 20 -4.52 -0.47 -2.12
C PHE A 20 -4.00 -1.09 -0.84
N LEU A 21 -4.91 -1.60 -0.03
CA LEU A 21 -4.58 -2.34 1.18
C LEU A 21 -4.69 -3.82 0.84
N ILE A 22 -3.69 -4.60 1.22
CA ILE A 22 -3.72 -6.05 1.06
C ILE A 22 -2.99 -6.69 2.22
N GLY A 23 -3.36 -7.91 2.54
CA GLY A 23 -2.59 -8.67 3.50
C GLY A 23 -3.13 -10.05 3.76
N MET A 24 -2.60 -10.64 4.82
CA MET A 24 -2.99 -11.96 5.29
C MET A 24 -3.18 -11.95 6.80
N ARG A 25 -4.03 -12.84 7.31
CA ARG A 25 -4.19 -13.09 8.74
C ARG A 25 -3.84 -14.53 9.05
N ILE A 26 -2.99 -14.74 10.06
CA ILE A 26 -2.67 -16.08 10.57
C ILE A 26 -3.76 -16.45 11.59
N ASN A 27 -4.59 -17.42 11.22
CA ASN A 27 -5.67 -17.93 12.06
C ASN A 27 -5.17 -19.04 12.99
N ASN A 28 -4.23 -19.87 12.53
CA ASN A 28 -3.59 -20.91 13.32
C ASN A 28 -2.06 -20.83 13.18
N TRP A 29 -1.37 -20.37 14.23
CA TRP A 29 0.08 -20.21 14.26
C TRP A 29 0.84 -21.53 14.06
N LEU A 30 0.30 -22.65 14.57
CA LEU A 30 0.95 -23.97 14.51
C LEU A 30 0.91 -24.58 13.10
N ALA A 31 0.01 -24.10 12.24
CA ALA A 31 -0.12 -24.56 10.86
C ALA A 31 0.90 -23.89 9.91
N ILE A 32 2.18 -23.90 10.27
CA ILE A 32 3.28 -23.19 9.57
C ILE A 32 3.31 -23.55 8.08
N HIS A 33 3.20 -24.83 7.75
CA HIS A 33 3.19 -25.33 6.37
C HIS A 33 2.00 -24.81 5.52
N ARG A 34 0.99 -24.18 6.13
CA ARG A 34 -0.15 -23.57 5.45
C ARG A 34 0.03 -22.08 5.22
N TRP A 35 0.48 -21.35 6.24
CA TRP A 35 0.57 -19.88 6.15
C TRP A 35 1.93 -19.38 5.66
N LEU A 36 3.03 -20.12 5.89
CA LEU A 36 4.38 -19.69 5.53
C LEU A 36 4.59 -19.50 4.01
N PRO A 37 4.10 -20.38 3.11
CA PRO A 37 4.26 -20.16 1.67
C PRO A 37 3.57 -18.88 1.18
N VAL A 38 2.41 -18.53 1.75
CA VAL A 38 1.68 -17.28 1.44
C VAL A 38 2.49 -16.07 1.90
N PHE A 39 3.02 -16.14 3.12
CA PHE A 39 3.86 -15.09 3.70
C PHE A 39 5.12 -14.80 2.87
N LEU A 40 5.78 -15.85 2.39
CA LEU A 40 7.01 -15.74 1.59
C LEU A 40 6.79 -15.25 0.15
N ALA A 41 5.56 -15.26 -0.35
CA ALA A 41 5.25 -14.78 -1.70
C ALA A 41 5.21 -13.24 -1.78
N MET A 42 4.79 -12.57 -0.71
CA MET A 42 4.62 -11.11 -0.68
C MET A 42 5.92 -10.31 -0.92
N PRO A 43 7.08 -10.66 -0.33
CA PRO A 43 8.34 -9.94 -0.59
C PRO A 43 8.82 -10.02 -2.04
N LYS A 44 8.57 -11.15 -2.73
CA LYS A 44 8.93 -11.34 -4.14
C LYS A 44 8.13 -10.41 -5.05
N MET A 45 6.80 -10.39 -4.84
CA MET A 45 5.88 -9.48 -5.52
C MET A 45 6.31 -8.02 -5.32
N LEU A 46 6.64 -7.62 -4.10
CA LEU A 46 7.10 -6.25 -3.82
C LEU A 46 8.44 -5.90 -4.48
N THR A 47 9.34 -6.86 -4.60
CA THR A 47 10.64 -6.67 -5.27
C THR A 47 10.42 -6.43 -6.77
N GLU A 48 9.57 -7.22 -7.41
CA GLU A 48 9.18 -7.00 -8.81
C GLU A 48 8.58 -5.61 -9.02
N LEU A 49 7.60 -5.23 -8.18
CA LEU A 49 6.95 -3.91 -8.25
C LEU A 49 7.92 -2.75 -8.02
N HIS A 50 8.96 -2.96 -7.20
CA HIS A 50 9.97 -1.93 -6.94
C HIS A 50 10.95 -1.76 -8.12
N ILE A 51 11.32 -2.87 -8.79
CA ILE A 51 12.22 -2.85 -9.94
C ILE A 51 11.50 -2.30 -11.17
N ASN A 52 10.27 -2.75 -11.42
CA ASN A 52 9.50 -2.44 -12.61
C ASN A 52 8.52 -1.28 -12.35
N ARG A 53 9.05 -0.06 -12.27
CA ARG A 53 8.24 1.15 -11.94
C ARG A 53 7.11 1.43 -12.95
N ASP A 54 7.24 0.98 -14.20
CA ASP A 54 6.24 1.15 -15.26
C ASP A 54 4.93 0.37 -15.02
N LEU A 55 4.93 -0.52 -14.03
CA LEU A 55 3.74 -1.22 -13.54
C LEU A 55 2.79 -0.29 -12.76
N GLY A 56 3.18 0.96 -12.49
CA GLY A 56 2.33 1.96 -11.83
C GLY A 56 2.37 1.90 -10.30
N PHE A 57 3.25 1.08 -9.72
CA PHE A 57 3.50 1.05 -8.29
C PHE A 57 4.35 2.25 -7.84
N LYS A 58 3.91 2.97 -6.81
CA LYS A 58 4.58 4.18 -6.33
C LYS A 58 5.32 3.96 -5.02
N SER A 59 4.67 3.40 -4.02
CA SER A 59 5.29 3.12 -2.73
C SER A 59 4.46 2.12 -1.92
N TYR A 60 5.04 1.64 -0.82
CA TYR A 60 4.34 0.83 0.16
C TYR A 60 4.84 1.07 1.59
N GLU A 61 4.02 0.64 2.54
CA GLU A 61 4.36 0.47 3.95
C GLU A 61 3.82 -0.89 4.43
N MET A 62 4.54 -1.55 5.33
CA MET A 62 4.16 -2.89 5.79
C MET A 62 4.27 -3.00 7.31
N TRP A 63 3.26 -3.62 7.93
CA TRP A 63 3.24 -3.96 9.35
C TRP A 63 3.00 -5.45 9.56
N PHE A 64 3.71 -5.99 10.53
CA PHE A 64 3.63 -7.40 10.90
C PHE A 64 3.00 -7.54 12.28
N SER A 65 1.96 -8.36 12.34
CA SER A 65 1.32 -8.85 13.55
C SER A 65 0.60 -10.15 13.20
N ARG A 66 -0.44 -10.53 13.94
CA ARG A 66 -1.35 -11.62 13.53
C ARG A 66 -1.96 -11.38 12.15
N THR A 67 -2.29 -10.13 11.87
CA THR A 67 -2.70 -9.67 10.53
C THR A 67 -1.54 -8.85 9.97
N VAL A 68 -1.01 -9.29 8.84
CA VAL A 68 -0.08 -8.51 8.04
C VAL A 68 -0.88 -7.48 7.26
N ILE A 69 -0.43 -6.23 7.31
CA ILE A 69 -1.03 -5.12 6.57
C ILE A 69 0.04 -4.57 5.63
N LEU A 70 -0.26 -4.59 4.34
CA LEU A 70 0.53 -3.95 3.30
C LEU A 70 -0.33 -2.83 2.69
N VAL A 71 0.10 -1.60 2.94
CA VAL A 71 -0.48 -0.40 2.33
C VAL A 71 0.33 -0.08 1.09
N GLN A 72 -0.32 0.00 -0.06
CA GLN A 72 0.33 0.30 -1.34
C GLN A 72 -0.30 1.54 -1.98
N TYR A 73 0.52 2.29 -2.68
CA TYR A 73 0.10 3.43 -3.47
C TYR A 73 0.38 3.16 -4.94
N TRP A 74 -0.63 3.35 -5.77
CA TRP A 74 -0.60 3.08 -7.20
C TRP A 74 -1.00 4.32 -7.97
N GLU A 75 -0.50 4.43 -9.19
CA GLU A 75 -0.83 5.51 -10.12
C GLU A 75 -2.29 5.49 -10.53
N SER A 76 -2.84 4.31 -10.82
CA SER A 76 -4.23 4.19 -11.23
C SER A 76 -4.81 2.80 -10.94
N ALA A 77 -6.14 2.71 -10.97
CA ALA A 77 -6.83 1.43 -10.78
C ALA A 77 -6.58 0.49 -11.96
N GLU A 78 -6.46 1.03 -13.17
CA GLU A 78 -6.18 0.29 -14.40
C GLU A 78 -4.84 -0.43 -14.29
N LYS A 79 -3.78 0.27 -13.86
CA LYS A 79 -2.44 -0.31 -13.67
C LYS A 79 -2.43 -1.39 -12.59
N LEU A 80 -3.11 -1.17 -11.47
CA LEU A 80 -3.27 -2.19 -10.43
C LEU A 80 -4.00 -3.44 -10.94
N ILE A 81 -5.10 -3.26 -11.69
CA ILE A 81 -5.88 -4.36 -12.25
C ILE A 81 -5.07 -5.11 -13.33
N GLU A 82 -4.34 -4.39 -14.18
CA GLU A 82 -3.45 -4.96 -15.18
C GLU A 82 -2.40 -5.86 -14.52
N TYR A 83 -1.72 -5.36 -13.48
CA TYR A 83 -0.75 -6.15 -12.72
C TYR A 83 -1.38 -7.40 -12.08
N SER A 84 -2.57 -7.26 -11.51
CA SER A 84 -3.28 -8.39 -10.86
C SER A 84 -3.63 -9.53 -11.83
N ARG A 85 -3.77 -9.20 -13.13
CA ARG A 85 -4.13 -10.15 -14.21
C ARG A 85 -2.94 -10.61 -15.03
N ALA A 86 -1.77 -9.98 -14.87
CA ALA A 86 -0.58 -10.33 -15.61
C ALA A 86 -0.20 -11.79 -15.34
N LYS A 87 -0.01 -12.56 -16.41
CA LYS A 87 0.28 -13.99 -16.33
C LYS A 87 1.76 -14.27 -15.99
N ASP A 88 2.61 -13.30 -16.31
CA ASP A 88 4.06 -13.37 -16.16
C ASP A 88 4.57 -12.57 -14.95
N SER A 89 3.66 -12.12 -14.06
CA SER A 89 4.03 -11.40 -12.83
C SER A 89 4.07 -12.32 -11.60
N GLU A 90 4.80 -11.90 -10.57
CA GLU A 90 4.93 -12.62 -9.30
C GLU A 90 3.60 -12.70 -8.52
N HIS A 91 2.60 -11.89 -8.91
CA HIS A 91 1.26 -11.96 -8.34
C HIS A 91 0.58 -13.32 -8.57
N LEU A 92 0.72 -13.92 -9.77
CA LEU A 92 0.03 -15.17 -10.10
C LEU A 92 0.56 -16.37 -9.28
N PRO A 93 1.87 -16.59 -9.12
CA PRO A 93 2.41 -17.58 -8.19
C PRO A 93 1.93 -17.37 -6.74
N ALA A 94 1.93 -16.12 -6.25
CA ALA A 94 1.44 -15.80 -4.91
C ALA A 94 -0.05 -16.19 -4.74
N TRP A 95 -0.88 -15.85 -5.72
CA TRP A 95 -2.29 -16.20 -5.75
C TRP A 95 -2.54 -17.72 -5.82
N LYS A 96 -1.72 -18.45 -6.60
CA LYS A 96 -1.78 -19.92 -6.66
C LYS A 96 -1.43 -20.56 -5.31
N ALA A 97 -0.35 -20.11 -4.67
CA ALA A 97 0.06 -20.59 -3.34
C ALA A 97 -1.04 -20.34 -2.30
N PHE A 98 -1.66 -19.17 -2.33
CA PHE A 98 -2.81 -18.87 -1.48
C PHE A 98 -3.99 -19.81 -1.75
N ASN A 99 -4.45 -19.94 -3.00
CA ASN A 99 -5.59 -20.80 -3.32
C ASN A 99 -5.35 -22.24 -2.88
N ALA A 100 -4.12 -22.74 -3.01
CA ALA A 100 -3.75 -24.07 -2.53
C ALA A 100 -3.81 -24.19 -1.00
N ALA A 101 -3.44 -23.14 -0.27
CA ALA A 101 -3.51 -23.11 1.20
C ALA A 101 -4.96 -22.95 1.70
N ALA A 102 -5.69 -21.97 1.17
CA ALA A 102 -7.05 -21.61 1.58
C ALA A 102 -8.08 -22.71 1.28
N ARG A 103 -7.95 -23.41 0.14
CA ARG A 103 -8.84 -24.54 -0.18
C ARG A 103 -8.71 -25.71 0.78
N LYS A 104 -7.57 -25.83 1.47
CA LYS A 104 -7.25 -26.98 2.31
C LYS A 104 -7.36 -26.68 3.81
N SER A 105 -7.52 -25.41 4.20
CA SER A 105 -7.55 -25.00 5.61
C SER A 105 -7.95 -23.53 5.76
N ASP A 106 -8.57 -23.23 6.89
CA ASP A 106 -8.83 -21.89 7.42
C ASP A 106 -7.63 -21.30 8.18
N ALA A 107 -6.45 -21.93 8.17
CA ALA A 107 -5.27 -21.50 8.91
C ALA A 107 -4.74 -20.12 8.50
N VAL A 108 -5.07 -19.66 7.29
CA VAL A 108 -4.68 -18.35 6.74
C VAL A 108 -5.86 -17.70 6.04
N GLY A 109 -6.11 -16.43 6.35
CA GLY A 109 -7.01 -15.57 5.58
C GLY A 109 -6.22 -14.58 4.71
N ILE A 110 -6.80 -14.14 3.60
CA ILE A 110 -6.33 -12.99 2.82
C ILE A 110 -7.45 -11.97 2.76
N TRP A 111 -7.05 -10.71 2.71
CA TRP A 111 -7.95 -9.58 2.55
C TRP A 111 -7.30 -8.55 1.63
N HIS A 112 -8.12 -7.77 0.94
CA HIS A 112 -7.67 -6.58 0.22
C HIS A 112 -8.79 -5.56 0.08
N GLU A 113 -8.43 -4.29 -0.04
CA GLU A 113 -9.33 -3.16 -0.23
C GLU A 113 -8.69 -2.20 -1.24
N THR A 114 -9.47 -1.74 -2.22
CA THR A 114 -9.01 -0.81 -3.24
C THR A 114 -9.79 0.48 -3.12
N TYR A 115 -9.09 1.59 -2.87
CA TYR A 115 -9.66 2.93 -2.78
C TYR A 115 -9.14 3.78 -3.93
N VAL A 116 -10.05 4.26 -4.79
CA VAL A 116 -9.74 5.24 -5.84
C VAL A 116 -9.93 6.63 -5.24
N ILE A 117 -8.87 7.42 -5.24
CA ILE A 117 -8.83 8.73 -4.58
C ILE A 117 -8.65 9.79 -5.65
N ASP A 118 -9.68 10.61 -5.85
CA ASP A 118 -9.60 11.77 -6.74
C ASP A 118 -8.69 12.86 -6.15
N LYS A 119 -8.25 13.77 -7.01
CA LYS A 119 -7.55 14.99 -6.60
C LYS A 119 -8.31 15.72 -5.48
N GLY A 120 -7.59 16.06 -4.41
CA GLY A 120 -8.15 16.78 -3.26
C GLY A 120 -8.99 15.93 -2.30
N LYS A 121 -9.29 14.67 -2.61
CA LYS A 121 -10.08 13.77 -1.73
C LYS A 121 -9.22 12.98 -0.73
N SER A 122 -8.09 13.54 -0.31
CA SER A 122 -7.26 12.95 0.73
C SER A 122 -6.67 14.00 1.65
N GLU A 123 -6.50 13.63 2.92
CA GLU A 123 -5.86 14.45 3.94
C GLU A 123 -4.84 13.61 4.69
N ASN A 124 -3.70 14.21 4.98
CA ASN A 124 -2.61 13.58 5.67
C ASN A 124 -1.75 14.64 6.37
N VAL A 125 -1.08 14.24 7.45
CA VAL A 125 -0.17 15.09 8.20
C VAL A 125 0.97 14.28 8.77
N TYR A 126 2.17 14.85 8.74
CA TYR A 126 3.38 14.24 9.27
C TYR A 126 4.10 15.27 10.15
N VAL A 127 4.49 14.87 11.37
CA VAL A 127 5.21 15.72 12.32
C VAL A 127 6.32 14.89 12.94
N ASN A 128 7.56 15.36 12.92
CA ASN A 128 8.72 14.60 13.42
C ASN A 128 8.84 13.21 12.77
N MET A 129 8.57 13.14 11.46
CA MET A 129 8.52 11.89 10.70
C MET A 129 9.44 11.96 9.48
N PRO A 130 10.04 10.84 9.04
CA PRO A 130 10.59 10.76 7.70
C PRO A 130 9.46 10.78 6.65
N LYS A 131 9.80 10.83 5.36
CA LYS A 131 8.81 10.56 4.31
C LYS A 131 8.17 9.19 4.55
N PHE A 132 6.85 9.17 4.64
CA PHE A 132 6.09 7.98 5.02
C PHE A 132 4.74 7.97 4.29
N GLY A 133 4.26 6.77 3.95
CA GLY A 133 2.97 6.57 3.30
C GLY A 133 2.80 7.45 2.07
N TYR A 134 1.71 8.21 2.02
CA TYR A 134 1.42 9.11 0.90
C TYR A 134 2.45 10.23 0.73
N GLY A 135 3.20 10.59 1.78
CA GLY A 135 4.33 11.52 1.70
C GLY A 135 5.56 11.00 0.96
N LYS A 136 5.60 9.71 0.60
CA LYS A 136 6.57 9.15 -0.36
C LYS A 136 6.11 9.30 -1.82
N VAL A 137 4.83 9.62 -2.03
CA VAL A 137 4.15 9.57 -3.33
C VAL A 137 3.83 10.96 -3.84
N GLY A 138 3.19 11.78 -3.00
CA GLY A 138 2.88 13.17 -3.30
C GLY A 138 4.03 14.12 -2.97
N ASP A 139 3.84 15.37 -3.35
CA ASP A 139 4.75 16.47 -3.02
C ASP A 139 4.59 16.82 -1.54
N LEU A 140 5.65 16.58 -0.76
CA LEU A 140 5.67 16.88 0.66
C LEU A 140 5.97 18.36 0.89
N VAL A 141 5.02 19.09 1.45
CA VAL A 141 5.08 20.55 1.68
C VAL A 141 4.71 20.91 3.12
N PRO A 142 5.18 22.06 3.65
CA PRO A 142 4.75 22.52 4.97
C PRO A 142 3.23 22.68 5.06
N ALA A 143 2.64 22.18 6.14
CA ALA A 143 1.21 22.29 6.44
C ALA A 143 0.91 23.60 7.19
N THR A 144 1.12 24.72 6.49
CA THR A 144 0.90 26.10 6.96
C THR A 144 -0.25 26.77 6.21
N GLY A 145 -0.70 27.94 6.67
CA GLY A 145 -1.81 28.66 6.04
C GLY A 145 -3.09 27.83 6.00
N LEU A 146 -3.73 27.74 4.83
CA LEU A 146 -4.94 26.91 4.61
C LEU A 146 -4.70 25.43 4.97
N LYS A 147 -3.48 24.91 4.74
CA LYS A 147 -3.12 23.51 5.02
C LYS A 147 -2.90 23.23 6.51
N ASN A 148 -3.06 24.22 7.39
CA ASN A 148 -2.92 24.03 8.84
C ASN A 148 -4.07 23.16 9.41
N THR A 149 -5.26 23.24 8.81
CA THR A 149 -6.43 22.45 9.24
C THR A 149 -6.65 21.25 8.31
N ALA A 150 -7.28 20.19 8.82
CA ALA A 150 -7.66 19.04 7.98
C ALA A 150 -8.63 19.46 6.87
N ALA A 151 -9.62 20.30 7.20
CA ALA A 151 -10.57 20.85 6.23
C ALA A 151 -9.87 21.61 5.09
N GLY A 152 -8.88 22.44 5.39
CA GLY A 152 -8.12 23.16 4.37
C GLY A 152 -7.11 22.31 3.59
N ARG A 153 -6.80 21.09 4.06
CA ARG A 153 -6.06 20.08 3.27
C ARG A 153 -6.98 19.26 2.36
N LEU A 154 -8.24 19.08 2.74
CA LEU A 154 -9.29 18.48 1.90
C LEU A 154 -9.92 19.46 0.91
N SER A 155 -9.75 20.76 1.11
CA SER A 155 -10.30 21.74 0.18
C SER A 155 -9.53 21.70 -1.12
N THR A 156 -10.21 21.33 -2.21
CA THR A 156 -9.75 21.62 -3.56
C THR A 156 -9.73 23.13 -3.69
N THR A 157 -8.57 23.77 -3.63
CA THR A 157 -8.46 25.14 -4.15
C THR A 157 -8.87 25.07 -5.62
N ALA A 158 -10.02 25.66 -5.93
CA ALA A 158 -10.53 25.86 -7.28
C ALA A 158 -9.52 26.64 -8.12
#